data_AF-A0A8C3TFA5-F1
#
_entry.id   AF-A0A8C3TFA5-F1
#
_cell.length_a   1.000
_cell.length_b   1.000
_cell.length_c   1.000
_cell.angle_alpha   90.00
_cell.angle_beta   90.00
_cell.angle_gamma   90.00
#
_symmetry.space_group_name_H-M   'P 1'
#
loop_
_entity.id
_entity.type
_entity.pdbx_description
1 polymer ?
#
loop_
_entity_poly.entity_id
_entity_poly.type
_entity_poly.pdbx_seq_one_letter_code
_entity_poly.pdbx_strand_id
1 'polypeptide(L)'
;GTTLNNQDIMPGNWHPEEYRIASLVFYSFIFIIGLLVNITALWVFSCTTKKRTTITVYMMNVALLDLIFIFSVPFRIIYYAKKAWPFGDIFCRILGAFTVFYPSIALWLLAFISVDRYMAIVQPKHVKELRNTKKALLACIGIWIMTLASTSPLLFLYSDPDKASNFTTCMKMLDIIHLKEVNMLNFSRLIFFFLIPLFIMIGCYLVIIYHFVHGRTSKLKPKAKERSIKIIVTLIVQVLVCFVPFHICFAFLMLQDEDQSYNPWAAFTTFLMNLSTCLDVILYYIVSKQFQARVISVMLYRNYLRSVRRKSFRSGSLRSLSNINSEMI
;
A
#
# COMPACT_ATOMS: atom_id res chain seq x y z
N GLY A 1 -11.65 5.72 55.03
CA GLY A 1 -11.90 6.67 53.94
C GLY A 1 -10.75 6.61 52.97
N THR A 2 -11.06 6.33 51.69
CA THR A 2 -10.46 6.77 50.42
C THR A 2 -10.68 5.65 49.39
N THR A 3 -11.90 5.62 48.86
CA THR A 3 -12.27 4.90 47.64
C THR A 3 -11.63 5.63 46.46
N LEU A 4 -10.71 4.97 45.75
CA LEU A 4 -10.19 5.42 44.46
C LEU A 4 -11.34 5.39 43.44
N ASN A 5 -11.64 6.55 42.88
CA ASN A 5 -12.70 6.76 41.90
C ASN A 5 -12.53 5.83 40.70
N ASN A 6 -13.61 5.08 40.42
CA ASN A 6 -13.92 4.58 39.09
C ASN A 6 -13.84 5.75 38.11
N GLN A 7 -12.82 5.75 37.25
CA GLN A 7 -12.85 6.56 36.04
C GLN A 7 -13.97 6.01 35.15
N ASP A 8 -14.88 6.90 34.79
CA ASP A 8 -15.98 6.68 33.86
C ASP A 8 -15.47 6.06 32.55
N ILE A 9 -15.62 4.74 32.42
CA ILE A 9 -15.50 4.05 31.13
C ILE A 9 -16.77 4.38 30.36
N MET A 10 -16.75 5.49 29.64
CA MET A 10 -17.78 5.83 28.66
C MET A 10 -17.87 4.69 27.63
N PRO A 11 -19.03 4.01 27.48
CA PRO A 11 -19.19 2.92 26.53
C PRO A 11 -19.10 3.50 25.11
N GLY A 12 -17.95 3.32 24.45
CA GLY A 12 -17.70 3.84 23.11
C GLY A 12 -16.26 4.23 22.79
N ASN A 13 -15.37 4.35 23.79
CA ASN A 13 -13.94 4.62 23.56
C ASN A 13 -13.12 3.31 23.59
N TRP A 14 -13.32 2.46 22.59
CA TRP A 14 -12.59 1.19 22.42
C TRP A 14 -11.12 1.37 22.00
N HIS A 15 -10.71 2.60 21.68
CA HIS A 15 -9.36 2.95 21.28
C HIS A 15 -8.81 4.12 22.10
N PRO A 16 -7.51 4.10 22.44
CA PRO A 16 -6.85 5.27 23.00
C PRO A 16 -7.01 6.49 22.07
N GLU A 17 -7.22 7.68 22.63
CA GLU A 17 -7.33 8.93 21.85
C GLU A 17 -6.10 9.17 20.96
N GLU A 18 -4.93 8.78 21.45
CA GLU A 18 -3.66 8.82 20.70
C GLU A 18 -3.74 8.03 19.40
N TYR A 19 -4.29 6.81 19.43
CA TYR A 19 -4.46 5.97 18.25
C TYR A 19 -5.42 6.59 17.24
N ARG A 20 -6.50 7.21 17.73
CA ARG A 20 -7.49 7.90 16.88
C ARG A 20 -6.84 9.07 16.14
N ILE A 21 -6.09 9.91 16.84
CA ILE A 21 -5.37 11.06 16.24
C ILE A 21 -4.33 10.56 15.25
N ALA A 22 -3.52 9.55 15.63
CA ALA A 22 -2.53 8.95 14.74
C ALA A 22 -3.17 8.39 13.47
N SER A 23 -4.30 7.67 13.60
CA SER A 23 -5.06 7.13 12.47
C SER A 23 -5.52 8.24 11.53
N LEU A 24 -6.11 9.33 12.04
CA LEU A 24 -6.59 10.45 11.22
C LEU A 24 -5.46 11.09 10.42
N VAL A 25 -4.32 11.36 11.06
CA VAL A 25 -3.14 11.94 10.39
C VAL A 25 -2.59 10.99 9.34
N PHE A 26 -2.42 9.72 9.70
CA PHE A 26 -1.85 8.70 8.83
C PHE A 26 -2.73 8.46 7.60
N TYR A 27 -4.03 8.22 7.77
CA TYR A 27 -4.95 7.98 6.65
C TYR A 27 -5.12 9.20 5.75
N SER A 28 -5.07 10.42 6.31
CA SER A 28 -5.06 11.64 5.50
C SER A 28 -3.79 11.75 4.65
N PHE A 29 -2.63 11.41 5.21
CA PHE A 29 -1.37 11.34 4.47
C PHE A 29 -1.44 10.31 3.33
N ILE A 30 -1.89 9.08 3.61
CA ILE A 30 -2.06 8.03 2.60
C ILE A 30 -3.01 8.48 1.50
N PHE A 31 -4.15 9.11 1.85
CA PHE A 31 -5.10 9.58 0.88
C PHE A 31 -4.49 10.61 -0.07
N ILE A 32 -3.82 11.65 0.46
CA ILE A 32 -3.26 12.72 -0.38
C ILE A 32 -2.09 12.21 -1.22
N ILE A 33 -1.10 11.57 -0.58
CA ILE A 33 0.13 11.16 -1.26
C ILE A 33 -0.13 9.98 -2.19
N GLY A 34 -0.83 8.96 -1.69
CA GLY A 34 -1.17 7.78 -2.47
C GLY A 34 -1.98 8.13 -3.71
N LEU A 35 -2.98 9.02 -3.60
CA LEU A 35 -3.80 9.43 -4.74
C LEU A 35 -2.95 10.13 -5.82
N LEU A 36 -2.12 11.09 -5.43
CA LEU A 36 -1.24 11.81 -6.35
C LEU A 36 -0.25 10.86 -7.07
N VAL A 37 0.39 9.97 -6.31
CA VAL A 37 1.37 9.00 -6.83
C VAL A 37 0.69 8.06 -7.82
N ASN A 38 -0.42 7.42 -7.41
CA ASN A 38 -1.01 6.34 -8.19
C ASN A 38 -1.82 6.83 -9.40
N ILE A 39 -2.50 7.99 -9.32
CA ILE A 39 -3.12 8.62 -10.50
C ILE A 39 -2.03 8.97 -11.53
N THR A 40 -0.94 9.60 -11.08
CA THR A 40 0.17 9.97 -11.98
C THR A 40 0.79 8.73 -12.61
N ALA A 41 0.99 7.67 -11.83
CA ALA A 41 1.53 6.41 -12.32
C ALA A 41 0.62 5.80 -13.38
N LEU A 42 -0.67 5.66 -13.09
CA LEU A 42 -1.65 5.07 -13.99
C LEU A 42 -1.75 5.88 -15.30
N TRP A 43 -1.77 7.21 -15.22
CA TRP A 43 -1.73 8.09 -16.39
C TRP A 43 -0.46 7.90 -17.23
N VAL A 44 0.72 7.90 -16.60
CA VAL A 44 2.01 7.76 -17.30
C VAL A 44 2.12 6.40 -17.98
N PHE A 45 1.77 5.33 -17.28
CA PHE A 45 1.82 3.99 -17.84
C PHE A 45 0.79 3.82 -18.96
N SER A 46 -0.43 4.35 -18.80
CA SER A 46 -1.51 4.13 -19.77
C SER A 46 -1.37 4.98 -21.02
N CYS A 47 -1.02 6.26 -20.86
CA CYS A 47 -1.10 7.27 -21.93
C CYS A 47 0.26 7.70 -22.46
N THR A 48 1.32 7.69 -21.63
CA THR A 48 2.65 8.21 -22.03
C THR A 48 3.61 7.11 -22.47
N THR A 49 3.40 5.87 -22.01
CA THR A 49 4.32 4.76 -22.28
C THR A 49 4.08 4.18 -23.69
N LYS A 50 4.94 4.55 -24.64
CA LYS A 50 4.82 4.17 -26.06
C LYS A 50 4.85 2.67 -26.34
N LYS A 51 5.59 1.88 -25.55
CA LYS A 51 5.70 0.42 -25.73
C LYS A 51 5.33 -0.28 -24.42
N ARG A 52 4.15 -0.90 -24.41
CA ARG A 52 3.69 -1.70 -23.26
C ARG A 52 4.44 -3.03 -23.22
N THR A 53 4.91 -3.39 -22.03
CA THR A 53 5.55 -4.67 -21.68
C THR A 53 4.77 -5.32 -20.54
N THR A 54 5.05 -6.58 -20.23
CA THR A 54 4.42 -7.31 -19.12
C THR A 54 4.58 -6.57 -17.79
N ILE A 55 5.79 -6.12 -17.43
CA ILE A 55 6.01 -5.29 -16.23
C ILE A 55 5.15 -4.01 -16.21
N THR A 56 4.92 -3.33 -17.34
CA THR A 56 4.06 -2.13 -17.34
C THR A 56 2.60 -2.47 -17.06
N VAL A 57 2.12 -3.65 -17.49
CA VAL A 57 0.76 -4.11 -17.19
C VAL A 57 0.62 -4.43 -15.71
N TYR A 58 1.60 -5.09 -15.10
CA TYR A 58 1.60 -5.33 -13.65
C TYR A 58 1.61 -4.01 -12.86
N MET A 59 2.45 -3.05 -13.24
CA MET A 59 2.51 -1.73 -12.58
C MET A 59 1.20 -0.94 -12.70
N MET A 60 0.51 -1.02 -13.85
CA MET A 60 -0.83 -0.43 -13.98
C MET A 60 -1.83 -1.07 -13.03
N ASN A 61 -1.77 -2.40 -12.85
CA ASN A 61 -2.65 -3.11 -11.93
C ASN A 61 -2.33 -2.79 -10.47
N VAL A 62 -1.06 -2.60 -10.11
CA VAL A 62 -0.66 -2.12 -8.77
C VAL A 62 -1.28 -0.73 -8.54
N ALA A 63 -1.05 0.22 -9.44
CA ALA A 63 -1.60 1.56 -9.32
C ALA A 63 -3.14 1.57 -9.27
N LEU A 64 -3.81 0.70 -10.03
CA LEU A 64 -5.26 0.56 -10.00
C LEU A 64 -5.75 -0.01 -8.67
N LEU A 65 -5.10 -1.06 -8.15
CA LEU A 65 -5.41 -1.65 -6.86
C LEU A 65 -5.24 -0.64 -5.73
N ASP A 66 -4.13 0.09 -5.73
CA ASP A 66 -3.87 1.14 -4.74
C ASP A 66 -4.92 2.23 -4.80
N LEU A 67 -5.33 2.68 -5.99
CA LEU A 67 -6.39 3.69 -6.12
C LEU A 67 -7.73 3.19 -5.55
N ILE A 68 -8.12 1.95 -5.86
CA ILE A 68 -9.34 1.35 -5.30
C ILE A 68 -9.27 1.34 -3.77
N PHE A 69 -8.13 0.97 -3.20
CA PHE A 69 -7.93 1.00 -1.76
C PHE A 69 -7.95 2.42 -1.19
N ILE A 70 -7.24 3.37 -1.82
CA ILE A 70 -7.15 4.77 -1.39
C ILE A 70 -8.54 5.44 -1.40
N PHE A 71 -9.40 5.16 -2.38
CA PHE A 71 -10.77 5.69 -2.39
C PHE A 71 -11.62 5.17 -1.22
N SER A 72 -11.23 4.06 -0.60
CA SER A 72 -11.89 3.53 0.61
C SER A 72 -11.43 4.22 1.91
N VAL A 73 -10.27 4.89 1.89
CA VAL A 73 -9.64 5.51 3.07
C VAL A 73 -10.46 6.67 3.69
N PRO A 74 -11.09 7.58 2.92
CA PRO A 74 -11.90 8.67 3.49
C PRO A 74 -13.00 8.19 4.43
N PHE A 75 -13.60 7.02 4.17
CA PHE A 75 -14.63 6.46 5.02
C PHE A 75 -14.07 6.00 6.37
N ARG A 76 -12.82 5.50 6.41
CA ARG A 76 -12.10 5.23 7.66
C ARG A 76 -11.80 6.52 8.42
N ILE A 77 -11.41 7.59 7.71
CA ILE A 77 -11.18 8.90 8.33
C ILE A 77 -12.46 9.40 9.01
N ILE A 78 -13.61 9.31 8.33
CA ILE A 78 -14.90 9.73 8.90
C ILE A 78 -15.27 8.87 10.11
N TYR A 79 -15.02 7.57 10.07
CA TYR A 79 -15.22 6.68 11.21
C TYR A 79 -14.40 7.11 12.43
N TYR A 80 -13.09 7.33 12.28
CA TYR A 80 -12.24 7.80 13.39
C TYR A 80 -12.58 9.22 13.85
N ALA A 81 -13.11 10.08 12.97
CA ALA A 81 -13.52 11.43 13.32
C ALA A 81 -14.82 11.44 14.12
N LYS A 82 -15.82 10.65 13.70
CA LYS A 82 -17.15 10.59 14.33
C LYS A 82 -17.27 9.61 15.48
N LYS A 83 -16.28 8.73 15.67
CA LYS A 83 -16.30 7.61 16.64
C LYS A 83 -17.51 6.66 16.44
N ALA A 84 -18.14 6.72 15.28
CA ALA A 84 -19.32 5.95 14.91
C ALA A 84 -19.31 5.69 13.41
N TRP A 85 -19.93 4.59 12.99
CA TRP A 85 -20.03 4.20 11.59
C TRP A 85 -21.41 4.58 11.00
N PRO A 86 -21.49 5.62 10.15
CA PRO A 86 -22.77 6.11 9.62
C PRO A 86 -23.19 5.49 8.28
N PHE A 87 -22.36 4.66 7.64
CA PHE A 87 -22.55 4.24 6.25
C PHE A 87 -23.31 2.91 6.08
N GLY A 88 -23.81 2.35 7.19
CA GLY A 88 -24.56 1.10 7.21
C GLY A 88 -23.70 -0.17 7.16
N ASP A 89 -24.32 -1.29 7.52
CA ASP A 89 -23.69 -2.58 7.72
C ASP A 89 -22.99 -3.12 6.46
N ILE A 90 -23.67 -3.10 5.30
CA ILE A 90 -23.14 -3.62 4.03
C ILE A 90 -21.83 -2.92 3.65
N PHE A 91 -21.80 -1.59 3.76
CA PHE A 91 -20.62 -0.84 3.39
C PHE A 91 -19.44 -1.11 4.34
N CYS A 92 -19.72 -1.33 5.63
CA CYS A 92 -18.70 -1.80 6.57
C CYS A 92 -18.12 -3.17 6.17
N ARG A 93 -18.96 -4.12 5.72
CA ARG A 93 -18.49 -5.44 5.24
C ARG A 93 -17.58 -5.29 4.04
N ILE A 94 -17.94 -4.43 3.09
CA ILE A 94 -17.13 -4.16 1.89
C ILE A 94 -15.77 -3.59 2.30
N LEU A 95 -15.72 -2.64 3.23
CA LEU A 95 -14.45 -2.08 3.71
C LEU A 95 -13.60 -3.05 4.52
N GLY A 96 -14.22 -3.94 5.30
CA GLY A 96 -13.53 -5.03 5.98
C GLY A 96 -13.00 -6.08 5.00
N ALA A 97 -13.75 -6.40 3.95
CA ALA A 97 -13.27 -7.27 2.88
C ALA A 97 -12.07 -6.64 2.14
N PHE A 98 -12.08 -5.31 1.94
CA PHE A 98 -10.96 -4.63 1.28
C PHE A 98 -9.62 -4.74 2.02
N THR A 99 -9.60 -4.84 3.36
CA THR A 99 -8.34 -5.01 4.11
C THR A 99 -7.71 -6.38 3.93
N VAL A 100 -8.50 -7.39 3.58
CA VAL A 100 -8.00 -8.74 3.24
C VAL A 100 -7.67 -8.82 1.75
N PHE A 101 -8.50 -8.22 0.93
CA PHE A 101 -8.39 -8.20 -0.52
C PHE A 101 -7.14 -7.47 -1.03
N TYR A 102 -6.87 -6.29 -0.47
CA TYR A 102 -5.75 -5.43 -0.88
C TYR A 102 -4.39 -6.14 -0.81
N PRO A 103 -3.94 -6.64 0.37
CA PRO A 103 -2.62 -7.26 0.46
C PRO A 103 -2.50 -8.52 -0.39
N SER A 104 -3.60 -9.26 -0.56
CA SER A 104 -3.65 -10.48 -1.37
C SER A 104 -3.31 -10.22 -2.83
N ILE A 105 -3.98 -9.26 -3.48
CA ILE A 105 -3.68 -8.91 -4.88
C ILE A 105 -2.31 -8.26 -4.99
N ALA A 106 -1.97 -7.36 -4.05
CA ALA A 106 -0.69 -6.66 -4.05
C ALA A 106 0.47 -7.66 -4.09
N LEU A 107 0.49 -8.66 -3.20
CA LEU A 107 1.56 -9.65 -3.12
C LEU A 107 1.68 -10.49 -4.41
N TRP A 108 0.57 -10.89 -5.02
CA TRP A 108 0.60 -11.59 -6.31
C TRP A 108 1.14 -10.71 -7.44
N LEU A 109 0.79 -9.42 -7.48
CA LEU A 109 1.35 -8.48 -8.44
C LEU A 109 2.86 -8.31 -8.25
N LEU A 110 3.34 -8.17 -7.00
CA LEU A 110 4.78 -8.11 -6.70
C LEU A 110 5.50 -9.40 -7.08
N ALA A 111 4.88 -10.57 -6.86
CA ALA A 111 5.39 -11.86 -7.33
C ALA A 111 5.48 -11.93 -8.86
N PHE A 112 4.46 -11.48 -9.59
CA PHE A 112 4.53 -11.40 -11.05
C PHE A 112 5.62 -10.46 -11.56
N ILE A 113 5.80 -9.30 -10.91
CA ILE A 113 6.92 -8.40 -11.23
C ILE A 113 8.26 -9.10 -10.96
N SER A 114 8.38 -9.87 -9.89
CA SER A 114 9.59 -10.63 -9.55
C SER A 114 9.91 -11.72 -10.57
N VAL A 115 8.90 -12.47 -11.03
CA VAL A 115 9.01 -13.45 -12.12
C VAL A 115 9.41 -12.76 -13.43
N ASP A 116 8.82 -11.62 -13.74
CA ASP A 116 9.19 -10.82 -14.91
C ASP A 116 10.67 -10.38 -14.86
N ARG A 117 11.17 -9.96 -13.68
CA ARG A 117 12.60 -9.65 -13.49
C ARG A 117 13.49 -10.88 -13.61
N TYR A 118 13.08 -12.02 -13.06
CA TYR A 118 13.76 -13.30 -13.23
C TYR A 118 13.89 -13.67 -14.70
N MET A 119 12.78 -13.66 -15.45
CA MET A 119 12.77 -13.97 -16.88
C MET A 119 13.68 -13.02 -17.68
N ALA A 120 13.68 -11.73 -17.35
CA ALA A 120 14.50 -10.74 -18.02
C ALA A 120 16.02 -10.92 -17.81
N ILE A 121 16.43 -11.49 -16.67
CA ILE A 121 17.84 -11.66 -16.31
C ILE A 121 18.36 -13.05 -16.69
N VAL A 122 17.60 -14.09 -16.35
CA VAL A 122 18.04 -15.49 -16.41
C VAL A 122 17.62 -16.15 -17.72
N GLN A 123 16.50 -15.73 -18.30
CA GLN A 123 15.90 -16.36 -19.48
C GLN A 123 15.82 -15.41 -20.69
N PRO A 124 16.95 -14.87 -21.19
CA PRO A 124 16.95 -13.91 -22.30
C PRO A 124 16.38 -14.47 -23.63
N LYS A 125 16.24 -15.80 -23.76
CA LYS A 125 15.55 -16.43 -24.90
C LYS A 125 14.03 -16.20 -24.90
N HIS A 126 13.45 -15.85 -23.75
CA HIS A 126 12.00 -15.66 -23.55
C HIS A 126 11.56 -14.19 -23.64
N VAL A 127 12.32 -13.34 -24.35
CA VAL A 127 11.98 -11.92 -24.54
C VAL A 127 10.60 -11.71 -25.19
N LYS A 128 10.12 -12.66 -26.00
CA LYS A 128 8.76 -12.63 -26.57
C LYS A 128 7.69 -12.68 -25.48
N GLU A 129 7.91 -13.47 -24.42
CA GLU A 129 6.97 -13.58 -23.28
C GLU A 129 6.92 -12.28 -22.48
N LEU A 130 8.06 -11.61 -22.25
CA LEU A 130 8.12 -10.29 -21.59
C LEU A 130 7.45 -9.15 -22.37
N ARG A 131 7.07 -9.41 -23.62
CA ARG A 131 6.32 -8.48 -24.47
C ARG A 131 4.86 -8.90 -24.64
N ASN A 132 4.47 -10.06 -24.12
CA ASN A 132 3.12 -10.58 -24.24
C ASN A 132 2.18 -9.96 -23.18
N THR A 133 1.75 -8.73 -23.45
CA THR A 133 0.86 -7.98 -22.56
C THR A 133 -0.50 -8.65 -22.36
N LYS A 134 -0.98 -9.45 -23.33
CA LYS A 134 -2.23 -10.20 -23.21
C LYS A 134 -2.15 -11.26 -22.12
N LYS A 135 -1.05 -12.02 -22.08
CA LYS A 135 -0.81 -13.01 -21.01
C LYS A 135 -0.72 -12.35 -19.64
N ALA A 136 0.00 -11.23 -19.53
CA ALA A 136 0.07 -10.48 -18.27
C ALA A 136 -1.30 -9.96 -17.83
N LEU A 137 -2.11 -9.42 -18.75
CA LEU A 137 -3.46 -8.96 -18.44
C LEU A 137 -4.37 -10.11 -17.98
N LEU A 138 -4.31 -11.26 -18.66
CA LEU A 138 -5.09 -12.44 -18.28
C LEU A 138 -4.68 -12.96 -16.89
N ALA A 139 -3.38 -12.96 -16.57
CA ALA A 139 -2.89 -13.29 -15.24
C ALA A 139 -3.43 -12.31 -14.18
N CYS A 140 -3.44 -11.01 -14.46
CA CYS A 140 -4.06 -10.01 -13.59
C CYS A 140 -5.55 -10.28 -13.37
N ILE A 141 -6.32 -10.45 -14.45
CA ILE A 141 -7.77 -10.74 -14.36
C ILE A 141 -8.01 -12.01 -13.53
N GLY A 142 -7.19 -13.05 -13.72
CA GLY A 142 -7.24 -14.27 -12.93
C GLY A 142 -7.07 -14.02 -11.43
N ILE A 143 -6.06 -13.25 -11.01
CA ILE A 143 -5.87 -12.94 -9.58
C ILE A 143 -7.00 -12.07 -9.01
N TRP A 144 -7.56 -11.15 -9.79
CA TRP A 144 -8.71 -10.35 -9.38
C TRP A 144 -9.92 -11.24 -9.10
N ILE A 145 -10.30 -12.09 -10.06
CA ILE A 145 -11.44 -13.01 -9.93
C ILE A 145 -11.22 -13.96 -8.75
N MET A 146 -10.04 -14.57 -8.67
CA MET A 146 -9.71 -15.53 -7.62
C MET A 146 -9.76 -14.90 -6.23
N THR A 147 -9.22 -13.69 -6.06
CA THR A 147 -9.24 -13.00 -4.76
C THR A 147 -10.67 -12.58 -4.40
N LEU A 148 -11.43 -12.02 -5.35
CA LEU A 148 -12.84 -11.67 -5.13
C LEU A 148 -13.68 -12.89 -4.74
N ALA A 149 -13.51 -14.02 -5.44
CA ALA A 149 -14.19 -15.27 -5.14
C ALA A 149 -13.84 -15.79 -3.73
N SER A 150 -12.56 -15.76 -3.37
CA SER A 150 -12.11 -16.19 -2.03
C SER A 150 -12.59 -15.27 -0.90
N THR A 151 -12.86 -13.99 -1.19
CA THR A 151 -13.27 -12.98 -0.20
C THR A 151 -14.80 -12.90 -0.09
N SER A 152 -15.54 -13.29 -1.13
CA SER A 152 -17.01 -13.29 -1.17
C SER A 152 -17.69 -13.90 0.07
N PRO A 153 -17.26 -15.08 0.60
CA PRO A 153 -17.90 -15.66 1.79
C PRO A 153 -17.90 -14.75 3.02
N LEU A 154 -16.90 -13.85 3.15
CA LEU A 154 -16.85 -12.88 4.25
C LEU A 154 -17.99 -11.86 4.21
N LEU A 155 -18.49 -11.54 3.01
CA LEU A 155 -19.57 -10.57 2.83
C LEU A 155 -20.91 -11.16 3.25
N PHE A 156 -21.11 -12.47 3.07
CA PHE A 156 -22.41 -13.13 3.21
C PHE A 156 -22.57 -13.95 4.50
N LEU A 157 -21.50 -14.59 5.00
CA LEU A 157 -21.60 -15.52 6.14
C LEU A 157 -21.61 -14.84 7.51
N TYR A 158 -21.22 -13.57 7.57
CA TYR A 158 -21.05 -12.88 8.85
C TYR A 158 -22.33 -12.16 9.28
N SER A 159 -22.86 -12.45 10.47
CA SER A 159 -23.99 -11.73 11.07
C SER A 159 -23.48 -10.70 12.07
N ASP A 160 -24.00 -9.48 12.02
CA ASP A 160 -23.56 -8.35 12.84
C ASP A 160 -23.87 -8.60 14.33
N PRO A 161 -22.85 -8.76 15.21
CA PRO A 161 -23.07 -8.93 16.64
C PRO A 161 -23.57 -7.64 17.32
N ASP A 162 -23.36 -6.47 16.70
CA ASP A 162 -23.71 -5.16 17.25
C ASP A 162 -25.19 -4.79 17.03
N LYS A 163 -26.02 -5.67 16.46
CA LYS A 163 -27.48 -5.44 16.31
C LYS A 163 -28.19 -5.07 17.61
N ALA A 164 -27.61 -5.39 18.77
CA ALA A 164 -28.16 -5.12 20.09
C ALA A 164 -27.67 -3.81 20.74
N SER A 165 -26.69 -3.10 20.16
CA SER A 165 -26.13 -1.88 20.77
C SER A 165 -26.60 -0.60 20.08
N ASN A 166 -26.75 0.49 20.84
CA ASN A 166 -27.11 1.82 20.31
C ASN A 166 -25.96 2.53 19.58
N PHE A 167 -24.78 1.90 19.46
CA PHE A 167 -23.60 2.45 18.81
C PHE A 167 -23.20 1.55 17.63
N THR A 168 -23.30 2.06 16.39
CA THR A 168 -22.79 1.34 15.22
C THR A 168 -21.27 1.47 15.15
N THR A 169 -20.54 0.43 15.55
CA THR A 169 -19.11 0.31 15.27
C THR A 169 -18.87 -0.42 13.95
N CYS A 170 -17.68 -0.28 13.37
CA CYS A 170 -17.28 -1.02 12.17
C CYS A 170 -15.96 -1.75 12.44
N MET A 171 -16.03 -2.82 13.24
CA MET A 171 -14.86 -3.61 13.67
C MET A 171 -14.78 -5.00 13.05
N LYS A 172 -15.36 -5.15 11.85
CA LYS A 172 -15.55 -6.47 11.22
C LYS A 172 -14.27 -7.23 10.91
N MET A 173 -13.11 -6.57 10.79
CA MET A 173 -11.86 -7.30 10.51
C MET A 173 -11.45 -8.20 11.69
N LEU A 174 -11.57 -7.74 12.93
CA LEU A 174 -11.19 -8.54 14.10
C LEU A 174 -12.15 -9.72 14.26
N ASP A 175 -13.46 -9.45 14.17
CA ASP A 175 -14.47 -10.49 14.34
C ASP A 175 -14.40 -11.57 13.24
N ILE A 176 -14.05 -11.17 12.01
CA ILE A 176 -13.80 -12.09 10.89
C ILE A 176 -12.61 -13.01 11.16
N ILE A 177 -11.58 -12.52 11.86
CA ILE A 177 -10.36 -13.30 12.13
C ILE A 177 -10.61 -14.32 13.24
N HIS A 178 -11.36 -13.94 14.28
CA HIS A 178 -11.63 -14.78 15.44
C HIS A 178 -12.75 -15.81 15.21
N LEU A 179 -13.58 -15.65 14.18
CA LEU A 179 -14.65 -16.60 13.89
C LEU A 179 -14.09 -17.95 13.41
N LYS A 180 -14.16 -18.97 14.27
CA LYS A 180 -13.59 -20.31 14.06
C LYS A 180 -14.07 -20.99 12.77
N GLU A 181 -15.31 -20.75 12.35
CA GLU A 181 -15.91 -21.30 11.12
C GLU A 181 -15.21 -20.81 9.84
N VAL A 182 -14.66 -19.59 9.85
CA VAL A 182 -13.91 -19.02 8.72
C VAL A 182 -12.40 -19.18 8.87
N ASN A 183 -11.93 -19.82 9.95
CA ASN A 183 -10.51 -20.00 10.20
C ASN A 183 -9.82 -20.82 9.09
N MET A 184 -10.50 -21.86 8.57
CA MET A 184 -9.99 -22.62 7.42
C MET A 184 -9.84 -21.76 6.16
N LEU A 185 -10.76 -20.81 5.92
CA LEU A 185 -10.66 -19.84 4.82
C LEU A 185 -9.53 -18.82 5.07
N ASN A 186 -9.35 -18.37 6.30
CA ASN A 186 -8.26 -17.48 6.66
C ASN A 186 -6.88 -18.17 6.54
N PHE A 187 -6.77 -19.46 6.89
CA PHE A 187 -5.55 -20.25 6.69
C PHE A 187 -5.25 -20.48 5.23
N SER A 188 -6.26 -20.85 4.43
CA SER A 188 -6.08 -21.01 2.99
C SER A 188 -5.64 -19.70 2.33
N ARG A 189 -6.13 -18.55 2.82
CA ARG A 189 -5.65 -17.23 2.36
C ARG A 189 -4.21 -16.95 2.75
N LEU A 190 -3.83 -17.20 4.00
CA LEU A 190 -2.44 -17.01 4.45
C LEU A 190 -1.48 -17.85 3.59
N ILE A 191 -1.84 -19.10 3.31
CA ILE A 191 -1.03 -19.99 2.49
C ILE A 191 -0.99 -19.47 1.04
N PHE A 192 -2.16 -19.23 0.45
CA PHE A 192 -2.24 -19.02 -0.99
C PHE A 192 -1.92 -17.58 -1.42
N PHE A 193 -2.34 -16.58 -0.66
CA PHE A 193 -2.17 -15.16 -1.01
C PHE A 193 -0.94 -14.52 -0.34
N PHE A 194 -0.33 -15.17 0.65
CA PHE A 194 0.91 -14.70 1.26
C PHE A 194 2.09 -15.65 1.06
N LEU A 195 2.02 -16.90 1.54
CA LEU A 195 3.18 -17.80 1.49
C LEU A 195 3.58 -18.18 0.05
N ILE A 196 2.63 -18.51 -0.82
CA ILE A 196 2.94 -18.87 -2.22
C ILE A 196 3.63 -17.70 -2.96
N PRO A 197 3.07 -16.46 -3.01
CA PRO A 197 3.77 -15.31 -3.58
C PRO A 197 5.13 -15.07 -2.97
N LEU A 198 5.27 -15.20 -1.65
CA LEU A 198 6.53 -15.02 -0.94
C LEU A 198 7.59 -16.04 -1.39
N PHE A 199 7.24 -17.33 -1.46
CA PHE A 199 8.16 -18.37 -1.93
C PHE A 199 8.53 -18.20 -3.40
N ILE A 200 7.58 -17.80 -4.26
CA ILE A 200 7.87 -17.45 -5.66
C ILE A 200 8.92 -16.33 -5.74
N MET A 201 8.72 -15.26 -4.97
CA MET A 201 9.67 -14.14 -4.92
C MET A 201 11.05 -14.59 -4.42
N ILE A 202 11.10 -15.32 -3.30
CA ILE A 202 12.36 -15.85 -2.75
C ILE A 202 13.08 -16.72 -3.79
N GLY A 203 12.38 -17.67 -4.41
CA GLY A 203 12.95 -18.53 -5.45
C GLY A 203 13.50 -17.72 -6.63
N CYS A 204 12.74 -16.74 -7.13
CA CYS A 204 13.20 -15.83 -8.18
C CYS A 204 14.49 -15.10 -7.78
N TYR A 205 14.54 -14.55 -6.57
CA TYR A 205 15.68 -13.76 -6.10
C TYR A 205 16.92 -14.61 -5.86
N LEU A 206 16.79 -15.81 -5.29
CA LEU A 206 17.90 -16.74 -5.10
C LEU A 206 18.56 -17.08 -6.44
N VAL A 207 17.77 -17.42 -7.46
CA VAL A 207 18.30 -17.74 -8.79
C VAL A 207 18.94 -16.52 -9.46
N ILE A 208 18.34 -15.33 -9.33
CA ILE A 208 18.91 -14.09 -9.86
C ILE A 208 20.26 -13.79 -9.20
N ILE A 209 20.35 -13.86 -7.86
CA ILE A 209 21.58 -13.64 -7.10
C ILE A 209 22.66 -14.64 -7.52
N TYR A 210 22.30 -15.93 -7.63
CA TYR A 210 23.21 -16.96 -8.12
C TYR A 210 23.78 -16.60 -9.50
N HIS A 211 22.94 -16.13 -10.43
CA HIS A 211 23.36 -15.74 -11.77
C HIS A 211 24.27 -14.49 -11.77
N PHE A 212 24.06 -13.58 -10.82
CA PHE A 212 24.93 -12.42 -10.63
C PHE A 212 26.30 -12.77 -10.08
N VAL A 213 26.36 -13.63 -9.05
CA VAL A 213 27.61 -14.06 -8.41
C VAL A 213 28.48 -14.87 -9.39
N HIS A 214 27.87 -15.75 -10.19
CA HIS A 214 28.60 -16.60 -11.15
C HIS A 214 28.91 -15.90 -12.48
N GLY A 215 28.74 -14.57 -12.58
CA GLY A 215 29.08 -13.81 -13.79
C GLY A 215 28.24 -14.13 -15.03
N ARG A 216 27.17 -14.94 -14.90
CA ARG A 216 26.36 -15.39 -16.05
C ARG A 216 25.46 -14.30 -16.64
N THR A 217 25.44 -13.10 -16.04
CA THR A 217 24.76 -11.91 -16.55
C THR A 217 25.68 -10.96 -17.34
N SER A 218 26.90 -11.38 -17.69
CA SER A 218 27.89 -10.52 -18.38
C SER A 218 27.39 -9.93 -19.70
N LYS A 219 26.49 -10.63 -20.39
CA LYS A 219 25.84 -10.19 -21.64
C LYS A 219 24.78 -9.09 -21.44
N LEU A 220 24.36 -8.81 -20.20
CA LEU A 220 23.34 -7.81 -19.90
C LEU A 220 23.96 -6.42 -19.81
N LYS A 221 23.31 -5.41 -20.43
CA LYS A 221 23.79 -4.02 -20.34
C LYS A 221 23.88 -3.58 -18.87
N PRO A 222 25.00 -2.96 -18.42
CA PRO A 222 25.19 -2.59 -17.01
C PRO A 222 24.03 -1.77 -16.41
N LYS A 223 23.55 -0.77 -17.15
CA LYS A 223 22.40 0.07 -16.74
C LYS A 223 21.09 -0.72 -16.59
N ALA A 224 20.88 -1.77 -17.39
CA ALA A 224 19.69 -2.62 -17.29
C ALA A 224 19.80 -3.57 -16.08
N LYS A 225 21.01 -4.10 -15.82
CA LYS A 225 21.32 -4.90 -14.63
C LYS A 225 21.08 -4.11 -13.34
N GLU A 226 21.67 -2.91 -13.24
CA GLU A 226 21.51 -2.03 -12.08
C GLU A 226 20.03 -1.70 -11.82
N ARG A 227 19.28 -1.37 -12.89
CA ARG A 227 17.85 -1.09 -12.78
C ARG A 227 17.06 -2.28 -12.27
N SER A 228 17.33 -3.49 -12.76
CA SER A 228 16.64 -4.69 -12.25
C SER A 228 16.99 -4.99 -10.79
N ILE A 229 18.24 -4.79 -10.37
CA ILE A 229 18.64 -4.92 -8.96
C ILE A 229 17.87 -3.94 -8.09
N LYS A 230 17.77 -2.66 -8.50
CA LYS A 230 16.99 -1.66 -7.77
C LYS A 230 15.51 -2.04 -7.63
N ILE A 231 14.91 -2.59 -8.70
CA ILE A 231 13.53 -3.11 -8.63
C ILE A 231 13.43 -4.22 -7.58
N ILE A 232 14.29 -5.24 -7.67
CA ILE A 232 14.28 -6.39 -6.75
C ILE A 232 14.45 -5.95 -5.30
N VAL A 233 15.43 -5.09 -5.01
CA VAL A 233 15.66 -4.57 -3.66
C VAL A 233 14.45 -3.79 -3.15
N THR A 234 13.84 -2.96 -4.00
CA THR A 234 12.62 -2.21 -3.63
C THR A 234 11.48 -3.16 -3.26
N LEU A 235 11.24 -4.19 -4.07
CA LEU A 235 10.19 -5.19 -3.81
C LEU A 235 10.45 -5.98 -2.52
N ILE A 236 11.70 -6.41 -2.28
CA ILE A 236 12.08 -7.11 -1.03
C ILE A 236 11.80 -6.21 0.18
N VAL A 237 12.26 -4.96 0.16
CA VAL A 237 12.05 -4.02 1.26
C VAL A 237 10.56 -3.79 1.50
N GLN A 238 9.78 -3.57 0.44
CA GLN A 238 8.34 -3.36 0.55
C GLN A 238 7.61 -4.58 1.13
N VAL A 239 7.97 -5.80 0.72
CA VAL A 239 7.41 -7.04 1.28
C VAL A 239 7.76 -7.18 2.76
N LEU A 240 9.04 -7.02 3.12
CA LEU A 240 9.52 -7.20 4.49
C LEU A 240 8.98 -6.14 5.45
N VAL A 241 8.82 -4.90 5.00
CA VAL A 241 8.39 -3.77 5.85
C VAL A 241 6.86 -3.65 5.88
N CYS A 242 6.17 -3.78 4.75
CA CYS A 242 4.73 -3.51 4.69
C CYS A 242 3.87 -4.75 4.87
N PHE A 243 4.25 -5.88 4.28
CA PHE A 243 3.37 -7.04 4.19
C PHE A 243 3.67 -8.12 5.22
N VAL A 244 4.94 -8.46 5.44
CA VAL A 244 5.33 -9.53 6.39
C VAL A 244 4.84 -9.24 7.83
N PRO A 245 5.02 -8.04 8.41
CA PRO A 245 4.58 -7.78 9.78
C PRO A 245 3.06 -7.94 9.94
N PHE A 246 2.30 -7.49 8.94
CA PHE A 246 0.84 -7.63 8.91
C PHE A 246 0.42 -9.10 8.88
N HIS A 247 1.00 -9.93 8.01
CA HIS A 247 0.61 -11.34 7.91
C HIS A 247 1.06 -12.17 9.10
N ILE A 248 2.20 -11.82 9.72
CA ILE A 248 2.62 -12.41 11.00
C ILE A 248 1.59 -12.08 12.08
N CYS A 249 1.23 -10.80 12.22
CA CYS A 249 0.21 -10.40 13.19
C CYS A 249 -1.13 -11.09 12.92
N PHE A 250 -1.56 -11.16 11.66
CA PHE A 250 -2.78 -11.85 11.24
C PHE A 250 -2.77 -13.33 11.63
N ALA A 251 -1.64 -14.04 11.39
CA ALA A 251 -1.49 -15.44 11.76
C ALA A 251 -1.54 -15.66 13.28
N PHE A 252 -0.96 -14.75 14.08
CA PHE A 252 -1.06 -14.82 15.54
C PHE A 252 -2.49 -14.59 16.02
N LEU A 253 -3.20 -13.60 15.48
CA LEU A 253 -4.59 -13.31 15.84
C LEU A 253 -5.54 -14.49 15.54
N MET A 254 -5.25 -15.29 14.51
CA MET A 254 -6.00 -16.51 14.21
C MET A 254 -5.80 -17.66 15.21
N LEU A 255 -4.69 -17.65 15.96
CA LEU A 255 -4.32 -18.69 16.92
C LEU A 255 -4.67 -18.32 18.36
N GLN A 256 -4.90 -17.03 18.62
CA GLN A 256 -5.23 -16.52 19.94
C GLN A 256 -6.75 -16.63 20.18
N ASP A 257 -7.14 -17.05 21.39
CA ASP A 257 -8.53 -17.03 21.83
C ASP A 257 -9.04 -15.59 21.93
N GLU A 258 -10.37 -15.39 21.84
CA GLU A 258 -11.02 -14.07 21.85
C GLU A 258 -10.60 -13.22 23.06
N ASP A 259 -9.66 -12.32 22.83
CA ASP A 259 -9.37 -11.22 23.72
C ASP A 259 -9.73 -9.95 22.95
N GLN A 260 -10.90 -9.36 23.27
CA GLN A 260 -11.43 -8.18 22.59
C GLN A 260 -10.68 -6.88 22.94
N SER A 261 -9.50 -6.99 23.56
CA SER A 261 -8.66 -5.85 23.89
C SER A 261 -7.96 -5.26 22.66
N TYR A 262 -7.81 -3.93 22.65
CA TYR A 262 -7.10 -3.22 21.60
C TYR A 262 -5.66 -3.73 21.47
N ASN A 263 -5.29 -4.22 20.27
CA ASN A 263 -3.95 -4.68 19.97
C ASN A 263 -3.15 -3.59 19.22
N PRO A 264 -2.24 -2.85 19.89
CA PRO A 264 -1.43 -1.80 19.26
C PRO A 264 -0.51 -2.34 18.15
N TRP A 265 -0.09 -3.60 18.25
CA TRP A 265 0.73 -4.24 17.23
C TRP A 265 -0.07 -4.52 15.94
N ALA A 266 -1.33 -4.97 16.06
CA ALA A 266 -2.22 -5.14 14.90
C ALA A 266 -2.49 -3.81 14.18
N ALA A 267 -2.70 -2.75 14.96
CA ALA A 267 -2.87 -1.39 14.45
C ALA A 267 -1.63 -0.89 13.68
N PHE A 268 -0.45 -1.04 14.28
CA PHE A 268 0.82 -0.61 13.69
C PHE A 268 1.14 -1.37 12.40
N THR A 269 0.99 -2.69 12.39
CA THR A 269 1.25 -3.51 11.20
C THR A 269 0.24 -3.23 10.08
N THR A 270 -0.99 -2.87 10.40
CA THR A 270 -1.98 -2.38 9.42
C THR A 270 -1.55 -1.04 8.81
N PHE A 271 -0.99 -0.11 9.59
CA PHE A 271 -0.41 1.12 9.03
C PHE A 271 0.75 0.84 8.09
N LEU A 272 1.66 -0.07 8.46
CA LEU A 272 2.76 -0.48 7.58
C LEU A 272 2.26 -1.08 6.26
N MET A 273 1.24 -1.94 6.31
CA MET A 273 0.59 -2.48 5.12
C MET A 273 0.03 -1.36 4.25
N ASN A 274 -0.71 -0.41 4.81
CA ASN A 274 -1.32 0.68 4.04
C ASN A 274 -0.29 1.65 3.44
N LEU A 275 0.89 1.76 4.08
CA LEU A 275 2.01 2.58 3.59
C LEU A 275 2.55 2.08 2.25
N SER A 276 2.36 0.80 1.88
CA SER A 276 2.82 0.26 0.61
C SER A 276 2.31 1.08 -0.59
N THR A 277 1.03 1.50 -0.54
CA THR A 277 0.38 2.34 -1.57
C THR A 277 1.17 3.61 -1.93
N CYS A 278 1.94 4.14 -0.98
CA CYS A 278 2.77 5.33 -1.16
C CYS A 278 4.20 4.96 -1.59
N LEU A 279 4.74 3.84 -1.09
CA LEU A 279 6.09 3.38 -1.41
C LEU A 279 6.24 2.92 -2.87
N ASP A 280 5.15 2.56 -3.53
CA ASP A 280 5.13 2.22 -4.96
C ASP A 280 5.67 3.36 -5.86
N VAL A 281 5.71 4.61 -5.37
CA VAL A 281 6.40 5.73 -6.06
C VAL A 281 7.86 5.40 -6.39
N ILE A 282 8.57 4.69 -5.51
CA ILE A 282 9.97 4.31 -5.68
C ILE A 282 10.07 3.33 -6.84
N LEU A 283 9.18 2.33 -6.84
CA LEU A 283 9.11 1.31 -7.87
C LEU A 283 8.78 1.93 -9.24
N TYR A 284 7.77 2.80 -9.31
CA TYR A 284 7.39 3.52 -10.53
C TYR A 284 8.52 4.42 -11.04
N TYR A 285 9.24 5.09 -10.15
CA TYR A 285 10.39 5.91 -10.49
C TYR A 285 11.53 5.07 -11.09
N ILE A 286 11.83 3.89 -10.54
CA ILE A 286 12.87 3.01 -11.08
C ILE A 286 12.45 2.43 -12.45
N VAL A 287 11.14 2.14 -12.62
CA VAL A 287 10.62 1.45 -13.80
C VAL A 287 10.26 2.40 -14.96
N SER A 288 9.94 3.67 -14.77
CA SER A 288 9.48 4.50 -15.88
C SER A 288 10.30 5.77 -16.04
N LYS A 289 11.00 5.91 -17.16
CA LYS A 289 11.71 7.16 -17.52
C LYS A 289 10.75 8.33 -17.68
N GLN A 290 9.55 8.06 -18.19
CA GLN A 290 8.48 9.04 -18.32
C GLN A 290 7.99 9.49 -16.95
N PHE A 291 7.85 8.57 -15.99
CA PHE A 291 7.49 8.90 -14.61
C PHE A 291 8.59 9.71 -13.93
N GLN A 292 9.87 9.32 -14.11
CA GLN A 292 11.02 10.09 -13.65
C GLN A 292 10.95 11.54 -14.16
N ALA A 293 10.70 11.75 -15.45
CA ALA A 293 10.63 13.08 -16.04
C ALA A 293 9.49 13.93 -15.41
N ARG A 294 8.33 13.33 -15.14
CA ARG A 294 7.21 14.03 -14.48
C ARG A 294 7.56 14.42 -13.05
N VAL A 295 8.10 13.50 -12.25
CA VAL A 295 8.53 13.78 -10.87
C VAL A 295 9.60 14.88 -10.85
N ILE A 296 10.60 14.79 -11.74
CA ILE A 296 11.67 15.80 -11.86
C ILE A 296 11.08 17.15 -12.28
N SER A 297 10.15 17.21 -13.23
CA SER A 297 9.53 18.49 -13.64
C SER A 297 8.81 19.17 -12.48
N VAL A 298 8.11 18.40 -11.64
CA VAL A 298 7.41 18.93 -10.45
C VAL A 298 8.44 19.41 -9.42
N MET A 299 9.52 18.65 -9.19
CA MET A 299 10.59 19.04 -8.27
C MET A 299 11.33 20.31 -8.73
N LEU A 300 11.64 20.41 -10.03
CA LEU A 300 12.27 21.59 -10.63
C LEU A 300 11.36 22.81 -10.58
N TYR A 301 10.09 22.67 -10.91
CA TYR A 301 9.10 23.75 -10.78
C TYR A 301 8.98 24.22 -9.32
N ARG A 302 8.95 23.28 -8.37
CA ARG A 302 8.95 23.61 -6.93
C ARG A 302 10.23 24.34 -6.51
N ASN A 303 11.39 23.93 -7.01
CA ASN A 303 12.67 24.59 -6.73
C ASN A 303 12.73 26.00 -7.36
N TYR A 304 12.19 26.16 -8.57
CA TYR A 304 12.01 27.45 -9.21
C TYR A 304 11.13 28.38 -8.37
N LEU A 305 9.94 27.94 -7.95
CA LEU A 305 9.05 28.72 -7.08
C LEU A 305 9.72 29.10 -5.75
N ARG A 306 10.49 28.19 -5.14
CA ARG A 306 11.29 28.48 -3.93
C ARG A 306 12.38 29.52 -4.19
N SER A 307 12.98 29.55 -5.37
CA SER A 307 13.99 30.54 -5.75
C SER A 307 13.38 31.92 -5.97
N VAL A 308 12.21 32.00 -6.62
CA VAL A 308 11.45 33.24 -6.82
C VAL A 308 11.00 33.83 -5.48
N ARG A 309 10.47 32.98 -4.58
CA ARG A 309 10.09 33.41 -3.21
C ARG A 309 11.28 33.97 -2.43
N ARG A 310 12.46 33.34 -2.51
CA ARG A 310 13.69 33.85 -1.89
C ARG A 310 14.14 35.19 -2.48
N LYS A 311 14.08 35.37 -3.79
CA LYS A 311 14.40 36.66 -4.44
C LYS A 311 13.41 37.76 -4.05
N SER A 312 12.11 37.47 -3.97
CA SER A 312 11.09 38.41 -3.51
C SER A 312 11.34 38.86 -2.06
N PHE A 313 11.64 37.93 -1.15
CA PHE A 313 11.95 38.25 0.25
C PHE A 313 13.20 39.12 0.40
N ARG A 314 14.25 38.86 -0.40
CA ARG A 314 15.48 39.66 -0.42
C ARG A 314 15.24 41.08 -0.96
N SER A 315 14.40 41.21 -2.00
CA SER A 315 14.02 42.51 -2.57
C SER A 315 13.15 43.34 -1.60
N GLY A 316 12.23 42.70 -0.89
CA GLY A 316 11.41 43.37 0.14
C GLY A 316 12.23 43.86 1.34
N SER A 317 13.22 43.08 1.78
CA SER A 317 14.15 43.49 2.85
C SER A 317 15.04 44.66 2.44
N LEU A 318 15.54 44.69 1.20
CA LEU A 318 16.33 45.81 0.68
C LEU A 318 15.52 47.11 0.57
N ARG A 319 14.24 47.04 0.17
CA ARG A 319 13.34 48.21 0.16
C ARG A 319 13.01 48.72 1.57
N SER A 320 12.89 47.82 2.55
CA SER A 320 12.67 48.22 3.95
C SER A 320 13.92 48.91 4.53
N LEU A 321 15.12 48.39 4.25
CA LEU A 321 16.39 49.01 4.66
C LEU A 321 16.64 50.36 3.97
N SER A 322 16.29 50.50 2.68
CA SER A 322 16.41 51.79 2.00
C SER A 322 15.44 52.83 2.56
N ASN A 323 14.23 52.43 2.96
CA ASN A 323 13.27 53.34 3.59
C ASN A 323 13.72 53.77 5.00
N ILE A 324 14.31 52.85 5.80
CA ILE A 324 14.87 53.19 7.12
C ILE A 324 16.02 54.20 6.99
N ASN A 325 16.91 54.01 6.01
CA ASN A 325 18.00 54.97 5.78
C ASN A 325 17.51 56.31 5.24
N SER A 326 16.34 56.37 4.60
CA SER A 326 15.76 57.60 4.07
C SER A 326 14.95 58.38 5.11
N GLU A 327 14.53 57.77 6.22
CA GLU A 327 13.91 58.45 7.37
C GLU A 327 14.92 58.93 8.42
N MET A 328 16.20 58.54 8.29
CA MET A 328 17.27 58.86 9.25
C MET A 328 18.21 59.99 8.77
N ILE A 329 17.90 60.62 7.63
CA ILE A 329 18.59 61.79 7.05
C ILE A 329 17.64 62.97 7.10
#